data_AF-A0AA35XME9-F1
#
_entry.id   AF-A0AA35XME9-F1
#
_cell.length_a   1.000
_cell.length_b   1.000
_cell.length_c   1.000
_cell.angle_alpha   90.00
_cell.angle_beta   90.00
_cell.angle_gamma   90.00
#
_symmetry.space_group_name_H-M   'P 1'
#
loop_
_entity.id
_entity.type
_entity.pdbx_description
1 polymer ?
#
loop_
_entity_poly.entity_id
_entity_poly.type
_entity_poly.pdbx_seq_one_letter_code
_entity_poly.pdbx_strand_id
1 'polypeptide(L)'
;MKNSSDRILTTHVGSLARPPEILELMRARETRRAHDAEALASQVRQSVQTVVQRQVGIGIDVPSDGEFSKTSFSTYVNDRLSGFDARTPGTR
;
A
#
# COMPACT_ATOMS: atom_id res chain seq x y z
N MET A 1 -14.60 17.78 -3.92
CA MET A 1 -13.35 17.96 -3.17
C MET A 1 -13.51 19.14 -2.23
N LYS A 2 -12.85 19.15 -1.07
CA LYS A 2 -12.80 20.36 -0.23
C LYS A 2 -11.79 21.31 -0.87
N ASN A 3 -12.20 22.55 -1.12
CA ASN A 3 -11.34 23.58 -1.70
C ASN A 3 -10.88 24.48 -0.55
N SER A 4 -9.64 24.97 -0.59
CA SER A 4 -9.09 25.90 0.40
C SER A 4 -8.93 27.28 -0.22
N SER A 5 -9.43 28.32 0.46
CA SER A 5 -9.21 29.74 0.13
C SER A 5 -8.11 30.38 0.97
N ASP A 6 -7.76 29.77 2.11
CA ASP A 6 -7.00 30.45 3.16
C ASP A 6 -5.52 30.04 3.17
N ARG A 7 -5.21 28.83 2.71
CA ARG A 7 -3.83 28.31 2.61
C ARG A 7 -3.68 27.20 1.57
N ILE A 8 -2.44 26.93 1.18
CA ILE A 8 -2.08 25.78 0.35
C ILE A 8 -2.30 24.49 1.16
N LEU A 9 -3.01 23.52 0.56
CA LEU A 9 -3.19 22.20 1.14
C LEU A 9 -2.01 21.29 0.80
N THR A 10 -1.60 20.47 1.75
CA THR A 10 -0.46 19.56 1.64
C THR A 10 -0.88 18.10 1.51
N THR A 11 -0.14 17.36 0.70
CA THR A 11 -0.28 15.91 0.52
C THR A 11 1.04 15.32 0.01
N HIS A 12 1.08 14.02 -0.20
CA HIS A 12 2.22 13.31 -0.80
C HIS A 12 1.72 12.27 -1.82
N VAL A 13 2.66 11.68 -2.57
CA VAL A 13 2.37 10.84 -3.74
C VAL A 13 1.79 9.44 -3.43
N GLY A 14 1.50 9.11 -2.16
CA GLY A 14 0.93 7.81 -1.77
C GLY A 14 1.90 6.95 -0.95
N SER A 15 2.69 6.10 -1.60
CA SER A 15 3.57 5.11 -0.94
C SER A 15 4.40 5.66 0.22
N LEU A 16 4.38 4.95 1.35
CA LEU A 16 5.21 5.19 2.53
C LEU A 16 6.01 3.93 2.90
N ALA A 17 7.01 4.08 3.77
CA ALA A 17 7.77 2.94 4.27
C ALA A 17 6.85 1.94 4.97
N ARG A 18 6.80 0.71 4.46
CA ARG A 18 5.97 -0.35 5.04
C ARG A 18 6.51 -0.78 6.40
N PRO A 19 5.64 -0.93 7.41
CA PRO A 19 6.02 -1.50 8.69
C PRO A 19 6.57 -2.95 8.54
N PRO A 20 7.57 -3.36 9.34
CA PRO A 20 8.18 -4.69 9.25
C PRO A 20 7.18 -5.85 9.33
N GLU A 21 6.18 -5.74 10.19
CA GLU A 21 5.09 -6.70 10.34
C GLU A 21 4.33 -7.02 9.04
N ILE A 22 4.12 -6.02 8.18
CA ILE A 22 3.42 -6.16 6.90
C ILE A 22 4.37 -6.77 5.89
N LEU A 23 5.64 -6.36 5.90
CA LEU A 23 6.66 -6.89 4.98
C LEU A 23 6.80 -8.41 5.11
N GLU A 24 6.83 -8.95 6.33
CA GLU A 24 6.95 -10.40 6.54
C GLU A 24 5.71 -11.16 6.07
N LEU A 25 4.51 -10.68 6.36
CA LEU A 25 3.25 -11.29 5.90
C LEU A 25 3.11 -11.22 4.38
N MET A 26 3.49 -10.10 3.76
CA MET A 26 3.49 -9.96 2.29
C MET A 26 4.52 -10.87 1.63
N ARG A 27 5.71 -11.01 2.20
CA ARG A 27 6.74 -11.92 1.69
C ARG A 27 6.26 -13.37 1.74
N ALA A 28 5.56 -13.79 2.80
CA ALA A 28 4.96 -15.12 2.88
C ALA A 28 3.93 -15.35 1.75
N ARG A 29 3.06 -14.36 1.48
CA ARG A 29 2.11 -14.40 0.37
C ARG A 29 2.81 -14.49 -0.99
N GLU A 30 3.79 -13.64 -1.25
CA GLU A 30 4.51 -13.56 -2.53
C GLU A 30 5.32 -14.82 -2.84
N THR A 31 5.89 -15.44 -1.81
CA THR A 31 6.63 -16.71 -1.94
C THR A 31 5.73 -17.94 -1.97
N ARG A 32 4.40 -17.75 -2.07
CA ARG A 32 3.37 -18.81 -2.05
C ARG A 32 3.49 -19.74 -0.84
N ARG A 33 3.99 -19.21 0.28
CA ARG A 33 3.99 -19.92 1.56
C ARG A 33 2.60 -19.81 2.19
N ALA A 34 2.29 -20.77 3.07
CA ALA A 34 1.10 -20.66 3.91
C ALA A 34 1.18 -19.34 4.68
N HIS A 35 0.14 -18.52 4.56
CA HIS A 35 0.01 -17.25 5.27
C HIS A 35 -1.43 -17.09 5.71
N ASP A 36 -1.63 -16.43 6.84
CA ASP A 36 -2.95 -16.08 7.34
C ASP A 36 -3.40 -14.78 6.65
N ALA A 37 -4.35 -14.91 5.72
CA ALA A 37 -4.89 -13.80 4.97
C ALA A 37 -5.67 -12.81 5.85
N GLU A 38 -6.34 -13.29 6.90
CA GLU A 38 -7.07 -12.43 7.84
C GLU A 38 -6.10 -11.68 8.74
N ALA A 39 -5.02 -12.33 9.19
CA ALA A 39 -3.96 -11.65 9.92
C ALA A 39 -3.31 -10.54 9.08
N LEU A 40 -3.01 -10.80 7.80
CA LEU A 40 -2.49 -9.77 6.89
C LEU A 40 -3.48 -8.62 6.71
N ALA A 41 -4.77 -8.92 6.50
CA ALA A 41 -5.79 -7.88 6.35
C ALA A 41 -5.93 -7.04 7.63
N SER A 42 -5.92 -7.68 8.80
CA SER A 42 -5.98 -7.01 10.10
C SER A 42 -4.77 -6.11 10.34
N GLN A 43 -3.56 -6.61 10.05
CA GLN A 43 -2.35 -5.82 10.21
C GLN A 43 -2.33 -4.60 9.29
N VAL A 44 -2.73 -4.77 8.02
CA VAL A 44 -2.87 -3.65 7.09
C VAL A 44 -3.84 -2.60 7.62
N ARG A 45 -5.03 -3.00 8.11
CA ARG A 45 -6.01 -2.07 8.67
C ARG A 45 -5.43 -1.26 9.83
N GLN A 46 -4.75 -1.94 10.76
CA GLN A 46 -4.13 -1.28 11.92
C GLN A 46 -3.03 -0.31 11.50
N SER A 47 -2.13 -0.72 10.60
CA SER A 47 -1.04 0.14 10.13
C SER A 47 -1.55 1.35 9.33
N VAL A 48 -2.61 1.19 8.54
CA VAL A 48 -3.28 2.31 7.85
C VAL A 48 -3.86 3.30 8.85
N GLN A 49 -4.55 2.82 9.90
CA GLN A 49 -5.07 3.68 10.95
C GLN A 49 -3.95 4.50 11.61
N THR A 50 -2.86 3.85 12.01
CA THR A 50 -1.70 4.49 12.64
C THR A 50 -1.04 5.53 11.74
N VAL A 51 -0.81 5.19 10.46
CA VAL A 51 -0.10 6.11 9.54
C VAL A 51 -0.96 7.30 9.15
N VAL A 52 -2.27 7.13 8.99
CA VAL A 52 -3.20 8.24 8.73
C VAL A 52 -3.26 9.17 9.94
N GLN A 53 -3.34 8.64 11.16
CA GLN A 53 -3.28 9.45 12.38
C GLN A 53 -1.98 10.25 12.47
N ARG A 54 -0.84 9.64 12.15
CA ARG A 54 0.45 10.34 12.13
C ARG A 54 0.48 11.45 11.08
N GLN A 55 0.01 11.20 9.87
CA GLN A 55 -0.07 12.20 8.80
C GLN A 55 -0.90 13.42 9.23
N VAL A 56 -2.08 13.19 9.79
CA VAL A 56 -2.93 14.27 10.32
C VAL A 56 -2.22 15.00 11.45
N GLY A 57 -1.57 14.28 12.37
CA GLY A 57 -0.86 14.85 13.51
C GLY A 57 0.34 15.73 13.12
N ILE A 58 0.94 15.52 11.95
CA ILE A 58 2.03 16.36 11.41
C ILE A 58 1.54 17.42 10.41
N GLY A 59 0.23 17.54 10.19
CA GLY A 59 -0.37 18.59 9.35
C GLY A 59 -0.54 18.25 7.87
N ILE A 60 -0.51 16.98 7.47
CA ILE A 60 -0.92 16.57 6.10
C ILE A 60 -2.43 16.73 5.97
N ASP A 61 -2.85 17.54 5.00
CA ASP A 61 -4.26 17.90 4.80
C ASP A 61 -5.07 16.80 4.09
N VAL A 62 -4.44 16.13 3.12
CA VAL A 62 -5.03 15.01 2.39
C VAL A 62 -4.12 13.79 2.56
N PRO A 63 -4.39 12.93 3.57
CA PRO A 63 -3.57 11.76 3.83
C PRO A 63 -3.85 10.64 2.83
N SER A 64 -2.90 9.70 2.73
CA SER A 64 -3.07 8.43 2.00
C SER A 64 -2.96 7.22 2.93
N ASP A 65 -3.33 6.04 2.45
CA ASP A 65 -3.18 4.77 3.16
C ASP A 65 -1.71 4.26 3.21
N GLY A 66 -0.76 5.00 2.64
CA GLY A 66 0.65 4.60 2.54
C GLY A 66 0.90 3.43 1.58
N GLU A 67 -0.12 2.97 0.85
CA GLU A 67 -0.08 1.82 -0.06
C GLU A 67 0.36 0.48 0.57
N PHE A 68 0.13 0.31 1.87
CA PHE A 68 0.57 -0.86 2.62
C PHE A 68 -0.02 -2.20 2.16
N SER A 69 -1.17 -2.18 1.48
CA SER A 69 -1.82 -3.39 0.94
C SER A 69 -1.24 -3.91 -0.38
N LYS A 70 -0.44 -3.09 -1.08
CA LYS A 70 -0.01 -3.34 -2.47
C LYS A 70 1.46 -3.76 -2.50
N THR A 71 1.77 -4.87 -3.18
CA THR A 71 3.15 -5.36 -3.38
C THR A 71 3.96 -4.37 -4.24
N SER A 72 3.40 -3.99 -5.38
CA SER A 72 3.92 -2.93 -6.24
C SER A 72 2.76 -2.36 -7.07
N PHE A 73 2.99 -1.22 -7.72
CA PHE A 73 2.04 -0.63 -8.66
C PHE A 73 1.61 -1.64 -9.73
N SER A 74 2.56 -2.24 -10.46
CA SER A 74 2.25 -3.13 -11.58
C SER A 74 1.76 -4.52 -11.14
N THR A 75 2.33 -5.08 -10.07
CA THR A 75 1.92 -6.41 -9.57
C THR A 75 0.48 -6.38 -9.09
N TYR A 76 0.08 -5.31 -8.38
CA TYR A 76 -1.30 -5.19 -7.90
C TYR A 76 -2.33 -5.17 -9.04
N VAL A 77 -1.98 -4.56 -10.18
CA VAL A 77 -2.83 -4.57 -11.39
C VAL A 77 -2.95 -5.99 -11.93
N ASN A 78 -1.83 -6.71 -12.08
CA ASN A 78 -1.81 -8.08 -12.59
C ASN A 78 -2.58 -9.05 -11.67
N ASP A 79 -2.56 -8.84 -10.36
CA ASP A 79 -3.28 -9.68 -9.38
C ASP A 79 -4.82 -9.50 -9.43
N ARG A 80 -5.31 -8.39 -10.01
CA ARG A 80 -6.73 -8.00 -9.96
C ARG A 80 -7.43 -8.01 -11.31
N LEU A 81 -6.69 -7.94 -12.40
CA LEU A 81 -7.23 -7.89 -13.75
C LEU A 81 -6.85 -9.16 -14.52
N SER A 82 -7.82 -9.73 -15.24
CA SER A 82 -7.56 -10.79 -16.22
C SER A 82 -7.01 -10.20 -17.52
N GLY A 83 -6.44 -11.06 -18.39
CA GLY A 83 -5.91 -10.66 -19.69
C GLY A 83 -4.45 -10.18 -19.69
N PHE A 84 -3.76 -10.28 -18.55
CA PHE A 84 -2.33 -10.04 -18.42
C PHE A 84 -1.59 -11.34 -18.14
N ASP A 85 -0.38 -11.48 -18.67
CA ASP A 85 0.51 -12.61 -18.39
C ASP A 85 1.94 -12.14 -18.16
N ALA A 86 2.72 -12.91 -17.39
CA ALA A 86 4.11 -12.60 -17.12
C ALA A 86 4.94 -12.81 -18.39
N ARG A 87 5.67 -11.78 -18.82
CA ARG A 87 6.62 -11.94 -19.92
C ARG A 87 7.78 -12.81 -19.45
N THR A 88 7.93 -14.00 -20.02
CA THR A 88 9.14 -14.79 -19.86
C THR A 88 10.30 -13.99 -20.47
N PRO A 89 11.39 -13.72 -19.72
CA PRO A 89 12.56 -13.08 -20.30
C PRO A 89 13.04 -13.93 -21.50
N GLY A 90 13.09 -13.33 -22.68
CA GLY A 90 13.62 -14.01 -23.85
C GLY A 90 15.09 -14.32 -23.62
N THR A 91 15.51 -15.56 -23.90
CA THR A 91 16.92 -15.86 -24.15
C THR A 91 17.35 -14.99 -25.32
N ARG A 92 18.18 -13.98 -25.04
CA ARG A 92 18.94 -13.28 -26.08
C ARG A 92 19.87 -14.25 -26.78
#